data_AF-A0A0N0TYC3-F1
#
_entry.id   AF-A0A0N0TYC3-F1
#
_cell.length_a   1.000
_cell.length_b   1.000
_cell.length_c   1.000
_cell.angle_alpha   90.00
_cell.angle_beta   90.00
_cell.angle_gamma   90.00
#
_symmetry.space_group_name_H-M   'P 1'
#
loop_
_entity.id
_entity.type
_entity.pdbx_description
1 polymer ?
#
loop_
_entity_poly.entity_id
_entity_poly.type
_entity_poly.pdbx_seq_one_letter_code
_entity_poly.pdbx_strand_id
1 'polypeptide(L)'
;LVVPARFDLSALRARGAELEPVYRALVPRSRTRNRTTGTRSRVLTLTSEEALRLVQMKAASVLGHGSAESVDATRAFQEMGFDSLSAVELRNELGSATGLAL
;
A
#
# COMPACT_ATOMS: atom_id res chain seq x y z
N LEU A 1 6.95 15.25 -25.39
CA LEU A 1 7.55 14.00 -24.87
C LEU A 1 7.45 14.04 -23.35
N VAL A 2 6.52 13.30 -22.76
CA VAL A 2 6.37 13.19 -21.30
C VAL A 2 7.02 11.87 -20.90
N VAL A 3 8.12 11.97 -20.14
CA VAL A 3 8.84 10.80 -19.60
C VAL A 3 8.34 10.58 -18.18
N PRO A 4 7.82 9.40 -17.82
CA PRO A 4 7.51 9.10 -16.43
C PRO A 4 8.83 8.85 -15.67
N ALA A 5 9.27 9.83 -14.89
CA ALA A 5 10.35 9.63 -13.92
C ALA A 5 9.78 8.91 -12.68
N ARG A 6 10.37 7.77 -12.30
CA ARG A 6 10.11 7.15 -10.99
C ARG A 6 10.71 8.05 -9.91
N PHE A 7 9.86 8.79 -9.21
CA PHE A 7 10.27 9.60 -8.07
C PHE A 7 10.44 8.71 -6.84
N ASP A 8 11.67 8.60 -6.35
CA ASP A 8 11.97 7.94 -5.08
C ASP A 8 11.65 8.91 -3.92
N LEU A 9 10.43 8.78 -3.39
CA LEU A 9 9.95 9.58 -2.25
C LEU A 9 10.68 9.24 -0.95
N SER A 10 11.32 8.07 -0.86
CA SER A 10 12.08 7.61 0.31
C SER A 10 13.47 8.26 0.34
N ALA A 11 14.12 8.42 -0.80
CA ALA A 11 15.37 9.19 -0.93
C ALA A 11 15.17 10.68 -0.60
N LEU A 12 14.00 11.24 -0.93
CA LEU A 12 13.64 12.62 -0.57
C LEU A 12 13.37 12.77 0.93
N ARG A 13 12.74 11.76 1.56
CA ARG A 13 12.48 11.73 3.02
C ARG A 13 13.78 11.65 3.83
N ALA A 14 14.77 10.89 3.36
CA ALA A 14 16.07 10.78 4.02
C ALA A 14 16.87 12.11 4.06
N ARG A 15 16.57 13.05 3.14
CA ARG A 15 17.21 14.38 3.07
C ARG A 15 16.41 15.49 3.76
N GLY A 16 15.22 15.19 4.29
CA GLY A 16 14.23 16.17 4.74
C GLY A 16 14.49 16.85 6.09
N ALA A 17 15.67 16.65 6.70
CA ALA A 17 15.99 17.17 8.04
C ALA A 17 16.94 18.39 8.03
N GLU A 18 17.37 18.89 6.87
CA GLU A 18 18.21 20.10 6.74
C GLU A 18 17.53 21.20 5.92
N LEU A 19 16.22 21.42 6.10
CA LEU A 19 15.50 22.46 5.38
C LEU A 19 14.87 23.46 6.34
N GLU A 20 15.20 24.73 6.11
CA GLU A 20 14.81 25.94 6.83
C GLU A 20 13.35 25.96 7.33
N PRO A 21 13.06 26.68 8.44
CA PRO A 21 11.74 26.73 9.08
C PRO A 21 10.59 27.19 8.17
N VAL A 22 10.89 27.79 7.02
CA VAL A 22 9.91 28.40 6.10
C VAL A 22 9.14 27.36 5.27
N TYR A 23 9.70 26.15 5.04
CA TYR A 23 9.03 25.11 4.25
C TYR A 23 7.93 24.34 5.00
N ARG A 24 7.73 24.62 6.29
CA ARG A 24 6.74 23.93 7.14
C ARG A 24 5.28 24.22 6.77
N ALA A 25 5.03 25.28 6.01
CA ALA A 25 3.67 25.67 5.58
C ALA A 25 3.16 24.92 4.34
N LEU A 26 4.04 24.21 3.62
CA LEU A 26 3.66 23.42 2.43
C LEU A 26 3.57 21.91 2.70
N VAL A 27 3.79 21.49 3.95
CA VAL A 27 3.65 20.09 4.36
C VAL A 27 2.23 19.89 4.90
N PRO A 28 1.42 19.02 4.29
CA PRO A 28 0.14 18.62 4.86
C PRO A 28 0.41 18.04 6.25
N ARG A 29 -0.12 18.71 7.27
CA ARG A 29 -0.14 18.18 8.64
C ARG A 29 -0.84 16.83 8.58
N SER A 30 -0.07 15.75 8.66
CA SER A 30 -0.59 14.39 8.74
C SER A 30 -1.61 14.36 9.88
N ARG A 31 -2.88 14.32 9.50
CA ARG A 31 -4.00 14.25 10.43
C ARG A 31 -3.94 12.85 11.00
N THR A 32 -3.32 12.73 12.17
CA THR A 32 -3.60 11.62 13.08
C THR A 32 -5.12 11.52 13.21
N ARG A 33 -5.68 10.47 12.62
CA ARG A 33 -7.07 10.07 12.83
C ARG A 33 -7.04 8.62 13.28
N ASN A 34 -6.55 8.44 14.50
CA ASN A 34 -6.92 7.27 15.28
C ASN A 34 -8.41 7.43 15.62
N ARG A 35 -9.28 6.82 14.82
CA ARG A 35 -10.68 6.58 15.19
C ARG A 35 -10.86 5.08 15.22
N THR A 36 -10.70 4.52 16.41
CA THR A 36 -11.25 3.22 16.78
C THR A 36 -12.79 3.32 16.79
N THR A 37 -13.39 3.37 15.61
CA THR A 37 -14.80 3.03 15.49
C THR A 37 -14.84 1.53 15.25
N GLY A 38 -15.30 0.77 16.24
CA GLY A 38 -15.62 -0.64 16.08
C GLY A 38 -16.62 -0.79 14.93
N THR A 39 -16.10 -1.14 13.76
CA THR A 39 -16.93 -1.41 12.59
C THR A 39 -17.43 -2.84 12.76
N ARG A 40 -18.77 -2.99 12.78
CA ARG A 40 -19.41 -4.29 12.54
C ARG A 40 -18.77 -4.87 11.28
N SER A 41 -17.97 -5.91 11.44
CA SER A 41 -17.34 -6.62 10.32
C SER A 41 -18.46 -6.98 9.35
N ARG A 42 -18.52 -6.29 8.20
CA ARG A 42 -19.37 -6.75 7.11
C ARG A 42 -18.70 -8.03 6.65
N VAL A 43 -19.36 -9.16 6.93
CA VAL A 43 -18.89 -10.46 6.48
C VAL A 43 -18.97 -10.43 4.96
N LEU A 44 -17.82 -10.20 4.33
CA LEU A 44 -17.67 -10.47 2.90
C LEU A 44 -17.68 -11.98 2.74
N THR A 45 -18.76 -12.51 2.17
CA THR A 45 -18.77 -13.88 1.63
C THR A 45 -17.97 -13.87 0.34
N LEU A 46 -16.65 -13.93 0.47
CA LEU A 46 -15.74 -14.25 -0.63
C LEU A 46 -15.45 -15.74 -0.55
N THR A 47 -15.50 -16.40 -1.71
CA THR A 47 -14.88 -17.71 -1.87
C THR A 47 -13.36 -17.59 -1.74
N SER A 48 -12.68 -18.70 -1.47
CA SER A 48 -11.21 -18.71 -1.41
C SER A 48 -10.57 -18.23 -2.71
N GLU A 49 -11.18 -18.50 -3.86
CA GLU A 49 -10.70 -18.06 -5.18
C GLU A 49 -10.85 -16.55 -5.36
N GLU A 50 -11.99 -15.97 -4.96
CA GLU A 50 -12.20 -14.51 -5.05
C GLU A 50 -11.28 -13.75 -4.10
N ALA A 51 -11.07 -14.28 -2.89
CA ALA A 51 -10.12 -13.72 -1.94
C ALA A 51 -8.70 -13.77 -2.49
N LEU A 52 -8.30 -14.89 -3.11
CA LEU A 52 -6.99 -15.03 -3.74
C LEU A 52 -6.81 -14.03 -4.88
N ARG A 53 -7.81 -13.92 -5.77
CA ARG A 53 -7.78 -12.98 -6.90
C ARG A 53 -7.68 -11.53 -6.42
N LEU A 54 -8.38 -11.18 -5.35
CA LEU A 54 -8.30 -9.86 -4.72
C LEU A 54 -6.88 -9.59 -4.20
N VAL A 55 -6.30 -10.54 -3.46
CA VAL A 55 -4.93 -10.42 -2.94
C VAL A 55 -3.91 -10.29 -4.07
N GLN A 56 -4.01 -11.11 -5.13
CA GLN A 56 -3.13 -11.02 -6.29
C GLN A 56 -3.26 -9.68 -7.02
N MET A 57 -4.47 -9.14 -7.19
CA MET A 57 -4.66 -7.82 -7.79
C MET A 57 -4.02 -6.70 -6.96
N LYS A 58 -4.16 -6.74 -5.63
CA LYS A 58 -3.52 -5.76 -4.75
C LYS A 58 -2.02 -5.91 -4.72
N ALA A 59 -1.51 -7.14 -4.66
CA ALA A 59 -0.08 -7.41 -4.73
C ALA A 59 0.52 -6.95 -6.07
N ALA A 60 -0.17 -7.17 -7.19
CA ALA A 60 0.25 -6.70 -8.51
C ALA A 60 0.35 -5.17 -8.54
N SER A 61 -0.64 -4.46 -8.00
CA SER A 61 -0.64 -3.00 -7.89
C SER A 61 0.58 -2.49 -7.13
N VAL A 62 0.87 -3.06 -5.95
CA VAL A 62 2.01 -2.68 -5.09
C VAL A 62 3.35 -2.96 -5.79
N LEU A 63 3.48 -4.08 -6.48
CA LEU A 63 4.69 -4.44 -7.23
C LEU A 63 4.81 -3.69 -8.58
N GLY A 64 3.78 -2.96 -9.00
CA GLY A 64 3.74 -2.26 -10.30
C GLY A 64 3.52 -3.19 -11.49
N HIS A 65 2.93 -4.36 -11.28
CA HIS A 65 2.48 -5.28 -12.32
C HIS A 65 1.07 -4.90 -12.81
N GLY A 66 0.83 -5.08 -14.12
CA GLY A 66 -0.45 -4.76 -14.74
C GLY A 66 -1.54 -5.82 -14.59
N SER A 67 -1.20 -7.04 -14.13
CA SER A 67 -2.15 -8.14 -13.95
C SER A 67 -1.89 -8.92 -12.67
N ALA A 68 -2.97 -9.42 -12.07
CA ALA A 68 -2.97 -10.36 -10.95
C ALA A 68 -2.25 -11.68 -11.30
N GLU A 69 -2.31 -12.10 -12.58
CA GLU A 69 -1.68 -13.34 -13.05
C GLU A 69 -0.15 -13.27 -13.05
N SER A 70 0.43 -12.06 -12.97
CA SER A 70 1.87 -11.87 -12.82
C SER A 70 2.36 -12.15 -11.39
N VAL A 71 1.45 -12.33 -10.43
CA VAL A 71 1.77 -12.63 -9.02
C VAL A 71 1.53 -14.10 -8.75
N ASP A 72 2.61 -14.83 -8.53
CA ASP A 72 2.57 -16.24 -8.15
C ASP A 72 2.12 -16.40 -6.69
N ALA A 73 0.95 -16.99 -6.49
CA ALA A 73 0.37 -17.23 -5.17
C ALA A 73 1.13 -18.30 -4.34
N THR A 74 1.97 -19.10 -4.97
CA THR A 74 2.73 -20.18 -4.32
C THR A 74 4.11 -19.74 -3.87
N ARG A 75 4.59 -18.59 -4.37
CA ARG A 75 5.91 -18.05 -4.05
C ARG A 75 5.88 -17.19 -2.79
N ALA A 76 6.97 -17.19 -2.02
CA ALA A 76 7.05 -16.32 -0.86
C ALA A 76 7.10 -14.84 -1.27
N PHE A 77 6.44 -13.97 -0.50
CA PHE A 77 6.42 -12.53 -0.75
C PHE A 77 7.83 -11.90 -0.88
N GLN A 78 8.77 -12.31 -0.02
CA GLN A 78 10.16 -11.83 -0.06
C GLN A 78 10.85 -12.14 -1.39
N GLU A 79 10.59 -13.31 -1.97
CA GLU A 79 11.18 -13.71 -3.25
C GLU A 79 10.57 -12.97 -4.45
N MET A 80 9.36 -12.43 -4.28
CA MET A 80 8.69 -11.54 -5.24
C MET A 80 9.13 -10.08 -5.10
N GLY A 81 10.00 -9.76 -4.14
CA GLY A 81 10.48 -8.41 -3.90
C GLY A 81 9.63 -7.59 -2.94
N PHE A 82 8.74 -8.21 -2.16
CA PHE A 82 8.10 -7.51 -1.04
C PHE A 82 9.11 -7.24 0.07
N ASP A 83 9.12 -6.00 0.52
CA ASP A 83 9.79 -5.57 1.75
C ASP A 83 8.76 -5.22 2.84
N SER A 84 9.24 -4.78 4.01
CA SER A 84 8.37 -4.41 5.13
C SER A 84 7.44 -3.22 4.81
N LEU A 85 7.85 -2.30 3.93
CA LEU A 85 7.03 -1.15 3.56
C LEU A 85 5.89 -1.57 2.62
N SER A 86 6.24 -2.35 1.61
CA SER A 86 5.34 -2.92 0.62
C SER A 86 4.30 -3.85 1.27
N ALA A 87 4.70 -4.59 2.30
CA ALA A 87 3.79 -5.43 3.09
C ALA A 87 2.74 -4.60 3.85
N VAL A 88 3.15 -3.46 4.44
CA VAL A 88 2.21 -2.55 5.13
C VAL A 88 1.27 -1.88 4.14
N GLU A 89 1.76 -1.51 2.96
CA GLU A 89 0.93 -0.95 1.89
C GLU A 89 -0.13 -1.95 1.41
N LEU A 90 0.28 -3.21 1.14
CA LEU A 90 -0.64 -4.29 0.78
C LEU A 90 -1.73 -4.51 1.84
N ARG A 91 -1.35 -4.54 3.13
CA ARG A 91 -2.31 -4.64 4.25
C ARG A 91 -3.31 -3.49 4.25
N ASN A 92 -2.85 -2.27 4.03
CA ASN A 92 -3.71 -1.09 3.99
C ASN A 92 -4.67 -1.13 2.80
N GLU A 93 -4.18 -1.50 1.62
CA GLU A 93 -5.03 -1.65 0.43
C GLU A 93 -6.08 -2.75 0.58
N LEU A 94 -5.69 -3.90 1.17
CA LEU A 94 -6.62 -4.99 1.46
C LEU A 94 -7.65 -4.58 2.50
N GLY A 95 -7.25 -3.89 3.58
CA GLY A 95 -8.16 -3.36 4.59
C GLY A 95 -9.15 -2.35 3.99
N SER A 96 -8.68 -1.49 3.08
CA SER A 96 -9.54 -0.55 2.36
C SER A 96 -10.50 -1.23 1.39
N ALA A 97 -10.07 -2.29 0.69
CA ALA A 97 -10.91 -3.00 -0.27
C ALA A 97 -11.95 -3.90 0.41
N THR A 98 -11.59 -4.50 1.55
CA THR A 98 -12.46 -5.41 2.30
C THR A 98 -13.29 -4.69 3.38
N GLY A 99 -12.93 -3.47 3.74
CA GLY A 99 -13.50 -2.76 4.89
C GLY A 99 -13.10 -3.37 6.25
N LEU A 100 -12.10 -4.25 6.26
CA LEU A 100 -11.57 -4.89 7.47
C LEU A 100 -10.43 -4.05 8.06
N ALA A 101 -10.37 -4.01 9.39
CA ALA A 101 -9.17 -3.58 10.09
C ALA A 101 -8.21 -4.76 10.14
N LEU A 102 -7.33 -4.85 9.13
CA LEU A 102 -6.21 -5.80 9.09
C LEU A 102 -5.08 -5.30 9.95
#